data_AF-A0A7X6WWT9-F1
#
_entry.id   AF-A0A7X6WWT9-F1
#
_cell.length_a   1.000
_cell.length_b   1.000
_cell.length_c   1.000
_cell.angle_alpha   90.00
_cell.angle_beta   90.00
_cell.angle_gamma   90.00
#
_symmetry.space_group_name_H-M   'P 1'
#
loop_
_entity.id
_entity.type
_entity.pdbx_description
1 polymer ?
#
loop_
_entity_poly.entity_id
_entity_poly.type
_entity_poly.pdbx_seq_one_letter_code
_entity_poly.pdbx_strand_id
1 'polypeptide(L)'
;MSNMRIKPTVVQSYSKRHFLKTSAAAMALGMSGMPLLGQGARAQAATTGKGVLSGCHWGVFYGMVEDGRAVDFKPWEGDPAPSPQLPGVMDSLYSESRIRYPMVRRAWLEKGPGADPAGRGTGDFVRVSWEKAIELVAGELVRVREKYGQDAVFAGSYGWKSPGRLHNCQTLLRRMLNVIGSGGYT
;
A
#
# COMPACT_ATOMS: atom_id res chain seq x y z
N MET A 1 -39.10 17.36 -64.91
CA MET A 1 -38.09 16.27 -65.04
C MET A 1 -36.74 16.84 -64.67
N SER A 2 -36.20 16.52 -63.49
CA SER A 2 -34.80 16.77 -63.12
C SER A 2 -34.40 15.71 -62.09
N ASN A 3 -33.52 14.79 -62.50
CA ASN A 3 -33.05 13.67 -61.69
C ASN A 3 -31.92 14.13 -60.76
N MET A 4 -32.14 14.09 -59.45
CA MET A 4 -31.10 14.32 -58.45
C MET A 4 -30.32 13.02 -58.20
N ARG A 5 -29.09 12.96 -58.73
CA ARG A 5 -28.14 11.86 -58.51
C ARG A 5 -27.46 12.02 -57.14
N ILE A 6 -27.73 11.10 -56.22
CA ILE A 6 -26.99 11.00 -54.94
C ILE A 6 -25.64 10.31 -55.23
N LYS A 7 -24.52 10.94 -54.89
CA LYS A 7 -23.18 10.32 -54.95
C LYS A 7 -22.98 9.42 -53.73
N PRO A 8 -22.41 8.20 -53.89
CA PRO A 8 -22.17 7.32 -52.75
C PRO A 8 -21.03 7.86 -51.87
N THR A 9 -21.27 7.88 -50.56
CA THR A 9 -20.27 8.19 -49.54
C THR A 9 -19.37 6.96 -49.35
N VAL A 10 -18.06 7.10 -49.59
CA VAL A 10 -17.09 6.05 -49.28
C VAL A 10 -16.89 6.00 -47.77
N VAL A 11 -17.37 4.97 -47.10
CA VAL A 11 -17.03 4.68 -45.70
C VAL A 11 -15.66 3.99 -45.70
N GLN A 12 -14.62 4.65 -45.19
CA GLN A 12 -13.32 4.03 -44.97
C GLN A 12 -13.45 2.95 -43.89
N SER A 13 -13.36 1.68 -44.29
CA SER A 13 -13.33 0.54 -43.37
C SER A 13 -11.92 0.37 -42.79
N TYR A 14 -11.76 0.67 -41.50
CA TYR A 14 -10.52 0.37 -40.77
C TYR A 14 -10.57 -1.06 -40.22
N SER A 15 -9.64 -1.91 -40.64
CA SER A 15 -9.51 -3.29 -40.17
C SER A 15 -8.96 -3.36 -38.75
N LYS A 16 -9.43 -4.31 -37.93
CA LYS A 16 -8.89 -4.62 -36.57
C LYS A 16 -7.37 -4.82 -36.57
N ARG A 17 -6.79 -5.30 -37.68
CA ARG A 17 -5.33 -5.46 -37.83
C ARG A 17 -4.59 -4.13 -37.98
N HIS A 18 -5.23 -3.10 -38.53
CA HIS A 18 -4.65 -1.76 -38.62
C HIS A 18 -4.56 -1.13 -37.23
N PHE A 19 -5.62 -1.26 -36.41
CA PHE A 19 -5.64 -0.79 -35.02
C PHE A 19 -4.55 -1.44 -34.16
N LEU A 20 -4.34 -2.75 -34.28
CA LEU A 20 -3.28 -3.42 -33.51
C LEU A 20 -1.86 -2.99 -33.93
N LYS A 21 -1.64 -2.73 -35.22
CA LYS A 21 -0.35 -2.23 -35.71
C LYS A 21 -0.06 -0.80 -35.23
N THR A 22 -1.05 0.09 -35.23
CA THR A 22 -0.89 1.45 -34.71
C THR A 22 -0.74 1.47 -33.18
N SER A 23 -1.38 0.54 -32.46
CA SER A 23 -1.23 0.39 -31.00
C SER A 23 0.18 -0.08 -30.60
N ALA A 24 0.79 -0.98 -31.37
CA ALA A 24 2.13 -1.49 -31.09
C ALA A 24 3.23 -0.43 -31.27
N ALA A 25 3.08 0.48 -32.24
CA ALA A 25 4.03 1.58 -32.45
C ALA A 25 4.03 2.62 -31.31
N ALA A 26 2.88 2.83 -30.65
CA ALA A 26 2.77 3.74 -29.52
C ALA A 26 3.50 3.22 -28.26
N MET A 27 3.66 1.91 -28.09
CA MET A 27 4.37 1.32 -26.95
C MET A 27 5.89 1.45 -27.06
N ALA A 28 6.45 1.46 -28.28
CA ALA A 28 7.90 1.55 -28.48
C ALA A 28 8.48 2.95 -28.15
N LEU A 29 7.66 4.01 -28.21
CA LEU A 29 8.07 5.38 -27.86
C LEU A 29 7.84 5.73 -26.39
N GLY A 30 7.20 4.86 -25.60
CA GLY A 30 6.95 5.07 -24.17
C GLY A 30 8.12 4.66 -23.26
N MET A 31 9.11 3.92 -23.77
CA MET A 31 10.18 3.33 -22.94
C MET A 31 11.47 4.16 -22.86
N SER A 32 11.59 5.26 -23.62
CA SER A 32 12.75 6.16 -23.56
C SER A 32 12.60 7.33 -22.57
N GLY A 33 11.54 7.32 -21.76
CA GLY A 33 11.15 8.43 -20.88
C GLY A 33 11.20 8.15 -19.37
N MET A 34 11.98 7.17 -18.91
CA MET A 34 12.14 6.90 -17.47
C MET A 34 13.46 7.46 -16.89
N PRO A 35 13.56 8.77 -16.61
CA PRO A 35 14.41 9.25 -15.52
C PRO A 35 13.62 9.44 -14.21
N LEU A 36 12.38 8.93 -14.12
CA LEU A 36 11.50 9.18 -12.96
C LEU A 36 11.59 8.16 -11.82
N LEU A 37 12.35 7.08 -11.98
CA LEU A 37 12.56 6.07 -10.91
C LEU A 37 13.78 6.37 -10.01
N GLY A 38 14.62 7.36 -10.35
CA GLY A 38 15.80 7.74 -9.55
C GLY A 38 15.60 8.93 -8.61
N GLN A 39 14.53 9.72 -8.79
CA GLN A 39 14.31 10.96 -8.01
C GLN A 39 13.19 10.87 -6.96
N GLY A 40 12.47 9.75 -6.89
CA GLY A 40 11.35 9.56 -5.96
C GLY A 40 11.70 9.47 -4.47
N ALA A 41 12.99 9.58 -4.10
CA ALA A 41 13.45 9.50 -2.73
C ALA A 41 14.46 10.59 -2.35
N ARG A 42 14.47 11.74 -3.06
CA ARG A 42 14.92 12.95 -2.38
C ARG A 42 13.77 13.34 -1.46
N ALA A 43 13.84 12.87 -0.20
CA ALA A 43 13.12 13.53 0.88
C ALA A 43 13.30 15.02 0.64
N GLN A 44 12.20 15.77 0.55
CA GLN A 44 12.22 17.21 0.38
C GLN A 44 13.14 17.74 1.49
N ALA A 45 14.42 17.94 1.16
CA ALA A 45 15.41 18.36 2.13
C ALA A 45 14.87 19.67 2.63
N ALA A 46 14.62 19.72 3.94
CA ALA A 46 13.94 20.81 4.61
C ALA A 46 14.39 22.13 4.01
N THR A 47 13.51 22.76 3.23
CA THR A 47 13.79 24.00 2.49
C THR A 47 14.16 25.15 3.42
N THR A 48 14.10 24.93 4.74
CA THR A 48 14.29 25.89 5.81
C THR A 48 15.42 25.53 6.78
N GLY A 49 16.20 24.45 6.54
CA GLY A 49 17.28 24.01 7.45
C GLY A 49 16.81 23.46 8.81
N LYS A 50 15.51 23.53 9.12
CA LYS A 50 14.92 23.07 10.37
C LYS A 50 14.57 21.58 10.42
N GLY A 51 14.70 20.83 9.32
CA GLY A 51 14.20 19.46 9.19
C GLY A 51 12.77 19.38 8.64
N VAL A 52 12.27 18.15 8.44
CA VAL A 52 10.92 17.90 7.90
C VAL A 52 9.91 17.94 9.05
N LEU A 53 9.02 18.92 9.04
CA LEU A 53 7.96 19.03 10.05
C LEU A 53 6.95 17.88 9.93
N SER A 54 6.69 17.19 11.04
CA SER A 54 5.71 16.11 11.13
C SER A 54 5.11 16.03 12.54
N GLY A 55 4.27 15.03 12.80
CA GLY A 55 3.65 14.82 14.10
C GLY A 55 3.26 13.37 14.36
N CYS A 56 3.19 13.02 15.63
CA CYS A 56 2.78 11.70 16.11
C CYS A 56 1.95 11.83 17.41
N HIS A 57 1.61 10.71 18.05
CA HIS A 57 0.88 10.75 19.34
C HIS A 57 1.66 11.47 20.45
N TRP A 58 2.98 11.65 20.29
CA TRP A 58 3.86 12.30 21.26
C TRP A 58 4.17 13.76 20.95
N GLY A 59 3.46 14.36 19.99
CA GLY A 59 3.59 15.79 19.65
C GLY A 59 4.12 16.07 18.24
N VAL A 60 4.38 17.35 17.99
CA VAL A 60 4.91 17.88 16.72
C VAL A 60 6.44 17.93 16.80
N PHE A 61 7.11 17.52 15.73
CA PHE A 61 8.57 17.47 15.69
C PHE A 61 9.10 17.76 14.27
N TYR A 62 10.38 18.14 14.20
CA TYR A 62 11.15 18.16 12.97
C TYR A 62 12.01 16.91 12.86
N GLY A 63 11.78 16.12 11.80
CA GLY A 63 12.66 15.01 11.43
C GLY A 63 13.90 15.54 10.71
N MET A 64 15.06 15.41 11.35
CA MET A 64 16.35 15.70 10.75
C MET A 64 16.77 14.52 9.87
N VAL A 65 17.16 14.80 8.63
CA VAL A 65 17.48 13.77 7.63
C VAL A 65 18.87 14.01 7.07
N GLU A 66 19.70 12.99 7.11
CA GLU A 66 21.04 12.95 6.52
C GLU A 66 21.11 11.73 5.60
N ASP A 67 21.59 11.91 4.36
CA ASP A 67 21.72 10.85 3.36
C ASP A 67 20.47 9.96 3.18
N GLY A 68 19.29 10.58 3.26
CA GLY A 68 18.00 9.90 3.11
C GLY A 68 17.55 9.09 4.33
N ARG A 69 18.23 9.24 5.47
CA ARG A 69 17.91 8.58 6.75
C ARG A 69 17.55 9.59 7.82
N ALA A 70 16.51 9.32 8.61
CA ALA A 70 16.21 10.13 9.79
C ALA A 70 17.28 9.88 10.86
N VAL A 71 17.85 10.96 11.40
CA VAL A 71 18.94 10.89 12.39
C VAL A 71 18.56 11.50 13.74
N ASP A 72 17.57 12.39 13.77
CA ASP A 72 17.09 13.03 15.00
C ASP A 72 15.64 13.54 14.84
N PHE A 73 14.86 13.52 15.92
CA PHE A 73 13.50 14.09 16.01
C PHE A 73 13.51 15.25 17.01
N LYS A 74 13.62 16.48 16.50
CA LYS A 74 13.67 17.68 17.33
C LYS A 74 12.27 18.18 17.65
N PRO A 75 11.94 18.51 18.91
CA PRO A 75 10.63 19.05 19.23
C PRO A 75 10.34 20.36 18.51
N TRP A 76 9.07 20.63 18.23
CA TRP A 76 8.63 21.90 17.69
C TRP A 76 8.81 23.04 18.71
N GLU A 77 9.28 24.21 18.27
CA GLU A 77 9.58 25.34 19.15
C GLU A 77 8.36 25.90 19.91
N GLY A 78 7.14 25.63 19.42
CA GLY A 78 5.90 26.05 20.05
C GLY A 78 5.36 25.07 21.09
N ASP A 79 6.01 23.92 21.30
CA ASP A 79 5.57 22.94 22.29
C ASP A 79 6.05 23.34 23.70
N PRO A 80 5.15 23.66 24.65
CA PRO A 80 5.54 24.09 25.98
C PRO A 80 6.10 22.95 26.86
N ALA A 81 5.89 21.69 26.47
CA ALA A 81 6.29 20.52 27.25
C ALA A 81 6.57 19.32 26.32
N PRO A 82 7.64 19.38 25.52
CA PRO A 82 7.91 18.37 24.51
C PRO A 82 8.16 16.99 25.12
N SER A 83 7.68 15.95 24.45
CA SER A 83 7.75 14.59 24.98
C SER A 83 9.20 14.07 25.02
N PRO A 84 9.67 13.52 26.16
CA PRO A 84 10.97 12.86 26.24
C PRO A 84 11.03 11.53 25.46
N GLN A 85 9.90 11.10 24.87
CA GLN A 85 9.79 9.82 24.16
C GLN A 85 10.18 9.90 22.68
N LEU A 86 10.39 11.11 22.12
CA LEU A 86 10.73 11.29 20.70
C LEU A 86 11.95 10.46 20.23
N PRO A 87 13.03 10.30 21.01
CA PRO A 87 14.13 9.42 20.62
C PRO A 87 13.69 7.96 20.41
N GLY A 88 12.78 7.45 21.26
CA GLY A 88 12.23 6.10 21.12
C GLY A 88 11.28 5.97 19.92
N VAL A 89 10.53 7.04 19.59
CA VAL A 89 9.72 7.08 18.36
C VAL A 89 10.61 6.96 17.13
N MET A 90 11.74 7.68 17.09
CA MET A 90 12.70 7.57 16.01
C MET A 90 13.35 6.18 15.94
N ASP A 91 13.77 5.63 17.09
CA ASP A 91 14.41 4.31 17.15
C ASP A 91 13.51 3.20 16.58
N SER A 92 12.19 3.30 16.75
CA SER A 92 11.22 2.36 16.17
C SER A 92 11.29 2.22 14.64
N LEU A 93 11.85 3.21 13.94
CA LEU A 93 12.05 3.14 12.50
C LEU A 93 13.10 2.10 12.11
N TYR A 94 14.10 1.88 12.96
CA TYR A 94 15.34 1.18 12.64
C TYR A 94 15.75 0.09 13.62
N SER A 95 15.02 -0.09 14.72
CA SER A 95 15.30 -1.08 15.75
C SER A 95 15.39 -2.51 15.19
N GLU A 96 16.05 -3.40 15.93
CA GLU A 96 16.21 -4.81 15.53
C GLU A 96 14.87 -5.53 15.33
N SER A 97 13.84 -5.12 16.08
CA SER A 97 12.48 -5.69 16.01
C SER A 97 11.66 -5.16 14.83
N ARG A 98 12.20 -4.27 13.98
CA ARG A 98 11.51 -3.77 12.79
C ARG A 98 11.22 -4.89 11.80
N ILE A 99 9.93 -5.11 11.51
CA ILE A 99 9.49 -6.07 10.49
C ILE A 99 9.93 -5.58 9.09
N ARG A 100 10.75 -6.39 8.40
CA ARG A 100 11.39 -6.01 7.11
C ARG A 100 10.72 -6.62 5.88
N TYR A 101 10.09 -7.79 6.01
CA TYR A 101 9.56 -8.56 4.88
C TYR A 101 8.20 -9.19 5.22
N PRO A 102 7.38 -9.52 4.19
CA PRO A 102 6.26 -10.42 4.37
C PRO A 102 6.73 -11.80 4.81
N MET A 103 6.10 -12.33 5.85
CA MET A 103 6.43 -13.63 6.44
C MET A 103 5.16 -14.47 6.59
N VAL A 104 5.27 -15.77 6.38
CA VAL A 104 4.18 -16.73 6.59
C VAL A 104 4.68 -17.83 7.50
N ARG A 105 3.89 -18.22 8.51
CA ARG A 105 4.25 -19.34 9.39
C ARG A 105 4.38 -20.62 8.56
N ARG A 106 5.50 -21.34 8.71
CA ARG A 106 5.84 -22.51 7.87
C ARG A 106 4.71 -23.51 7.75
N ALA A 107 4.16 -23.95 8.87
CA ALA A 107 3.09 -24.94 8.88
C ALA A 107 1.84 -24.48 8.13
N TRP A 108 1.51 -23.19 8.12
CA TRP A 108 0.40 -22.66 7.31
C TRP A 108 0.76 -22.62 5.83
N LEU A 109 2.00 -22.22 5.49
CA LEU A 109 2.46 -22.17 4.11
C LEU A 109 2.46 -23.56 3.44
N GLU A 110 2.82 -24.61 4.20
CA GLU A 110 2.93 -25.98 3.69
C GLU A 110 1.60 -26.75 3.70
N LYS A 111 0.76 -26.54 4.72
CA LYS A 111 -0.45 -27.37 4.95
C LYS A 111 -1.76 -26.58 4.88
N GLY A 112 -1.68 -25.27 4.69
CA GLY A 112 -2.84 -24.40 4.49
C GLY A 112 -3.62 -24.04 5.76
N PRO A 113 -4.88 -23.60 5.60
CA PRO A 113 -5.73 -23.12 6.69
C PRO A 113 -5.99 -24.18 7.75
N GLY A 114 -5.90 -23.79 9.03
CA GLY A 114 -6.11 -24.70 10.16
C GLY A 114 -4.91 -25.57 10.54
N ALA A 115 -3.82 -25.53 9.76
CA ALA A 115 -2.62 -26.29 10.07
C ALA A 115 -1.99 -25.87 11.40
N ASP A 116 -1.77 -26.84 12.29
CA ASP A 116 -1.06 -26.68 13.57
C ASP A 116 -1.43 -25.40 14.36
N PRO A 117 -2.63 -25.32 14.96
CA PRO A 117 -3.01 -24.18 15.78
C PRO A 117 -2.18 -24.05 17.06
N ALA A 118 -1.72 -25.17 17.62
CA ALA A 118 -0.97 -25.22 18.88
C ALA A 118 0.44 -24.63 18.74
N GLY A 119 1.08 -24.75 17.56
CA GLY A 119 2.40 -24.17 17.29
C GLY A 119 2.41 -22.66 17.01
N ARG A 120 1.28 -21.94 17.13
CA ARG A 120 1.27 -20.46 16.97
C ARG A 120 2.04 -19.81 18.13
N GLY A 121 2.94 -18.88 17.81
CA GLY A 121 3.81 -18.18 18.79
C GLY A 121 5.22 -18.76 18.92
N THR A 122 5.55 -19.84 18.21
CA THR A 122 6.86 -20.51 18.26
C THR A 122 7.96 -19.86 17.41
N GLY A 123 7.61 -18.95 16.50
CA GLY A 123 8.57 -18.16 15.72
C GLY A 123 9.06 -18.77 14.39
N ASP A 124 8.54 -19.92 13.94
CA ASP A 124 8.95 -20.52 12.65
C ASP A 124 8.23 -19.87 11.45
N PHE A 125 8.87 -18.83 10.91
CA PHE A 125 8.39 -18.05 9.77
C PHE A 125 9.26 -18.22 8.54
N VAL A 126 8.60 -18.26 7.37
CA VAL A 126 9.23 -18.28 6.05
C VAL A 126 8.98 -16.95 5.36
N ARG A 127 10.04 -16.32 4.86
CA ARG A 127 9.94 -15.10 4.05
C ARG A 127 9.30 -15.44 2.71
N VAL A 128 8.37 -14.59 2.27
CA VAL A 128 7.72 -14.69 0.95
C VAL A 128 7.76 -13.35 0.22
N SER A 129 7.42 -13.36 -1.08
CA SER A 129 7.24 -12.11 -1.84
C SER A 129 5.94 -11.41 -1.46
N TRP A 130 5.83 -10.13 -1.82
CA TRP A 130 4.59 -9.37 -1.62
C TRP A 130 3.44 -9.95 -2.42
N GLU A 131 3.67 -10.35 -3.67
CA GLU A 131 2.68 -10.97 -4.54
C GLU A 131 2.12 -12.23 -3.88
N LYS A 132 3.00 -13.07 -3.31
CA LYS A 132 2.57 -14.29 -2.64
C LYS A 132 1.76 -13.98 -1.37
N ALA A 133 2.21 -13.05 -0.54
CA ALA A 133 1.49 -12.67 0.67
C ALA A 133 0.08 -12.13 0.36
N ILE A 134 -0.04 -11.28 -0.66
CA ILE A 134 -1.31 -10.71 -1.10
C ILE A 134 -2.23 -11.80 -1.66
N GLU A 135 -1.72 -12.70 -2.49
CA GLU A 135 -2.47 -13.84 -3.03
C GLU A 135 -3.05 -14.71 -1.91
N LEU A 136 -2.24 -15.05 -0.91
CA LEU A 136 -2.66 -15.88 0.23
C LEU A 136 -3.76 -15.20 1.05
N VAL A 137 -3.62 -13.91 1.35
CA VAL A 137 -4.64 -13.15 2.09
C VAL A 137 -5.94 -13.02 1.29
N ALA A 138 -5.84 -12.64 0.01
CA ALA A 138 -7.01 -12.50 -0.85
C ALA A 138 -7.74 -13.84 -1.03
N GLY A 139 -7.00 -14.93 -1.26
CA GLY A 139 -7.54 -16.28 -1.36
C GLY A 139 -8.29 -16.71 -0.11
N GLU A 140 -7.76 -16.42 1.08
CA GLU A 140 -8.45 -16.74 2.34
C GLU A 140 -9.71 -15.91 2.56
N LEU A 141 -9.70 -14.63 2.22
CA LEU A 141 -10.89 -13.79 2.32
C LEU A 141 -12.01 -14.32 1.40
N VAL A 142 -11.67 -14.71 0.18
CA VAL A 142 -12.62 -15.33 -0.76
C VAL A 142 -13.12 -16.67 -0.21
N ARG A 143 -12.21 -17.57 0.19
CA ARG A 143 -12.56 -18.91 0.71
C ARG A 143 -13.46 -18.83 1.94
N VAL A 144 -13.14 -17.97 2.89
CA VAL A 144 -13.94 -17.81 4.12
C VAL A 144 -15.32 -17.29 3.79
N ARG A 145 -15.42 -16.26 2.94
CA ARG A 145 -16.71 -15.70 2.50
C ARG A 145 -17.56 -16.73 1.78
N GLU A 146 -16.99 -17.48 0.83
CA GLU A 146 -17.72 -18.48 0.05
C GLU A 146 -18.18 -19.67 0.89
N LYS A 147 -17.36 -20.08 1.87
CA LYS A 147 -17.65 -21.27 2.68
C LYS A 147 -18.52 -20.99 3.91
N TYR A 148 -18.37 -19.83 4.54
CA TYR A 148 -18.97 -19.53 5.84
C TYR A 148 -19.85 -18.28 5.85
N GLY A 149 -19.95 -17.57 4.72
CA GLY A 149 -20.72 -16.34 4.61
C GLY A 149 -19.93 -15.08 4.95
N GLN A 150 -20.57 -13.93 4.72
CA GLN A 150 -19.95 -12.61 4.85
C GLN A 150 -19.58 -12.26 6.29
N ASP A 151 -20.36 -12.75 7.25
CA ASP A 151 -20.20 -12.46 8.68
C ASP A 151 -19.09 -13.29 9.36
N ALA A 152 -18.48 -14.23 8.63
CA ALA A 152 -17.41 -15.08 9.16
C ALA A 152 -16.03 -14.39 9.25
N VAL A 153 -15.91 -13.14 8.81
CA VAL A 153 -14.69 -12.35 8.88
C VAL A 153 -14.81 -11.29 9.98
N PHE A 154 -14.16 -11.50 11.11
CA PHE A 154 -14.10 -10.53 12.19
C PHE A 154 -13.04 -9.45 11.92
N ALA A 155 -13.45 -8.18 11.93
CA ALA A 155 -12.61 -7.03 11.56
C ALA A 155 -12.58 -5.90 12.60
N GLY A 156 -12.87 -6.19 13.87
CA GLY A 156 -12.91 -5.18 14.94
C GLY A 156 -11.59 -4.38 15.08
N SER A 157 -10.46 -5.08 15.00
CA SER A 157 -9.10 -4.49 14.88
C SER A 157 -8.82 -3.33 15.86
N TYR A 158 -9.23 -3.47 17.12
CA TYR A 158 -9.02 -2.44 18.15
C TYR A 158 -7.53 -2.15 18.37
N GLY A 159 -7.17 -0.87 18.50
CA GLY A 159 -5.79 -0.45 18.74
C GLY A 159 -5.57 1.05 18.50
N TRP A 160 -4.52 1.60 19.10
CA TRP A 160 -4.22 3.04 19.10
C TRP A 160 -3.69 3.58 17.76
N LYS A 161 -3.14 2.70 16.90
CA LYS A 161 -2.54 3.00 15.57
C LYS A 161 -1.67 4.28 15.60
N SER A 162 -1.57 4.98 14.48
CA SER A 162 -0.96 6.33 14.42
C SER A 162 -2.02 7.39 14.03
N PRO A 163 -1.78 8.68 14.33
CA PRO A 163 -2.60 9.78 13.84
C PRO A 163 -2.51 9.91 12.30
N GLY A 164 -3.54 10.49 11.70
CA GLY A 164 -3.61 10.71 10.25
C GLY A 164 -5.02 10.56 9.71
N ARG A 165 -5.43 11.46 8.81
CA ARG A 165 -6.77 11.43 8.18
C ARG A 165 -6.84 10.42 7.04
N LEU A 166 -5.80 10.36 6.20
CA LEU A 166 -5.72 9.45 5.07
C LEU A 166 -5.22 8.06 5.48
N HIS A 167 -4.04 7.98 6.10
CA HIS A 167 -3.42 6.72 6.53
C HIS A 167 -4.00 6.16 7.84
N ASN A 168 -5.33 6.09 7.93
CA ASN A 168 -6.02 5.43 9.03
C ASN A 168 -6.22 3.94 8.72
N CYS A 169 -5.33 3.08 9.23
CA CYS A 169 -5.29 1.66 8.89
C CYS A 169 -6.60 0.90 9.16
N GLN A 170 -7.29 1.18 10.28
CA GLN A 170 -8.55 0.51 10.63
C GLN A 170 -9.68 0.90 9.67
N THR A 171 -9.78 2.18 9.30
CA THR A 171 -10.76 2.64 8.32
C THR A 171 -10.46 2.07 6.94
N LEU A 172 -9.19 2.00 6.54
CA LEU A 172 -8.78 1.41 5.26
C LEU A 172 -9.09 -0.10 5.21
N LEU A 173 -8.82 -0.83 6.30
CA LEU A 173 -9.16 -2.25 6.44
C LEU A 173 -10.68 -2.46 6.29
N ARG A 174 -11.49 -1.73 7.08
CA ARG A 174 -12.95 -1.84 7.01
C ARG A 174 -13.49 -1.44 5.63
N ARG A 175 -12.94 -0.40 5.02
CA ARG A 175 -13.29 0.00 3.66
C ARG A 175 -13.05 -1.15 2.67
N MET A 176 -11.87 -1.77 2.72
CA MET A 176 -11.55 -2.92 1.86
C MET A 176 -12.53 -4.08 2.08
N LEU A 177 -12.79 -4.45 3.34
CA LEU A 177 -13.69 -5.55 3.67
C LEU A 177 -15.15 -5.29 3.25
N ASN A 178 -15.63 -4.06 3.41
CA ASN A 178 -16.97 -3.67 2.93
C ASN A 178 -17.08 -3.76 1.41
N VAL A 179 -16.04 -3.36 0.67
CA VAL A 179 -16.02 -3.44 -0.81
C VAL A 179 -16.11 -4.90 -1.29
N ILE A 180 -15.47 -5.84 -0.59
CA ILE A 180 -15.50 -7.27 -0.96
C ILE A 180 -16.70 -8.04 -0.38
N GLY A 181 -17.62 -7.34 0.31
CA GLY A 181 -18.78 -7.97 0.95
C GLY A 181 -18.41 -8.88 2.11
N SER A 182 -17.35 -8.56 2.86
CA SER A 182 -16.91 -9.28 4.07
C SER A 182 -16.94 -8.36 5.30
N GLY A 183 -17.74 -7.30 5.24
CA GLY A 183 -17.91 -6.32 6.30
C GLY A 183 -19.05 -6.69 7.24
N GLY A 184 -18.90 -7.79 7.98
CA GLY A 184 -19.80 -8.09 9.10
C GLY A 184 -19.60 -7.03 10.20
N TYR A 185 -20.55 -6.11 10.33
CA TYR A 185 -20.73 -5.36 11.56
C TYR A 185 -21.50 -6.25 12.54
N THR A 186 -20.78 -6.75 13.54
CA THR A 186 -21.30 -7.06 14.88
C THR A 186 -20.30 -6.51 15.88
#